data_AF-A0A523YXS5-F1
#
_entry.id   AF-A0A523YXS5-F1
#
_cell.length_a   1.000
_cell.length_b   1.000
_cell.length_c   1.000
_cell.angle_alpha   90.00
_cell.angle_beta   90.00
_cell.angle_gamma   90.00
#
_symmetry.space_group_name_H-M   'P 1'
#
loop_
_entity.id
_entity.type
_entity.pdbx_description
1 polymer ?
#
loop_
_entity_poly.entity_id
_entity_poly.type
_entity_poly.pdbx_seq_one_letter_code
_entity_poly.pdbx_strand_id
1 'polypeptide(L)'
;MKRVKFVKYLVIGVGSAMLVVLLYLLSSTLTVAGGISRVIDRPTHLVRLQVVNGSGVKGLTREVAKRLSGYADSVLEVRVVDTVDFDLRGLPRSFVISREQDKTAAALLAKKLGLDPSEVVYRPLEYNNRQVSATLVVGKDYESMKPPGIIK
;
A
#
# COMPACT_ATOMS: atom_id res chain seq x y z
N MET A 1 44.66 2.17 -56.87
CA MET A 1 43.19 1.96 -56.85
C MET A 1 42.64 1.25 -55.59
N LYS A 2 43.38 0.35 -54.90
CA LYS A 2 42.88 -0.37 -53.70
C LYS A 2 42.61 0.51 -52.46
N ARG A 3 43.44 1.53 -52.20
CA ARG A 3 43.27 2.45 -51.05
C ARG A 3 41.96 3.26 -51.09
N VAL A 4 41.52 3.69 -52.27
CA VAL A 4 40.28 4.48 -52.43
C VAL A 4 39.03 3.65 -52.12
N LYS A 5 39.04 2.35 -52.47
CA LYS A 5 37.94 1.44 -52.12
C LYS A 5 37.88 1.20 -50.60
N PHE A 6 39.05 1.03 -49.96
CA PHE A 6 39.14 0.83 -48.51
C PHE A 6 38.61 2.02 -47.70
N VAL A 7 38.96 3.25 -48.08
CA VAL A 7 38.46 4.46 -47.42
C VAL A 7 36.94 4.58 -47.54
N LYS A 8 36.36 4.21 -48.69
CA LYS A 8 34.90 4.22 -48.88
C LYS A 8 34.17 3.25 -47.94
N TYR A 9 34.69 2.03 -47.76
CA TYR A 9 34.09 1.08 -46.81
C TYR A 9 34.21 1.53 -45.36
N LEU A 10 35.33 2.17 -45.00
CA LEU A 10 35.54 2.70 -43.65
C LEU A 10 34.56 3.85 -43.33
N VAL A 11 34.34 4.77 -44.27
CA VAL A 11 33.37 5.87 -44.11
C VAL A 11 31.94 5.32 -43.98
N ILE A 12 31.56 4.32 -44.79
CA ILE A 12 30.24 3.68 -44.70
C ILE A 12 30.06 2.97 -43.34
N GLY A 13 31.10 2.28 -42.85
CA GLY A 13 31.06 1.60 -41.55
C GLY A 13 30.95 2.55 -40.35
N VAL A 14 31.67 3.68 -40.37
CA VAL A 14 31.56 4.70 -39.32
C VAL A 14 30.19 5.38 -39.38
N GLY A 15 29.69 5.68 -40.58
CA GLY A 15 28.37 6.27 -40.78
C GLY A 15 27.23 5.38 -40.28
N SER A 16 27.31 4.06 -40.54
CA SER A 16 26.29 3.12 -40.05
C SER A 16 26.33 2.96 -38.52
N ALA A 17 27.52 2.92 -37.92
CA ALA A 17 27.66 2.87 -36.46
C ALA A 17 27.07 4.13 -35.79
N MET A 18 27.33 5.33 -36.33
CA MET A 18 26.71 6.57 -35.84
C MET A 18 25.18 6.54 -35.94
N LEU A 19 24.64 6.01 -37.04
CA LEU A 19 23.20 5.91 -37.23
C LEU A 19 22.54 4.99 -36.18
N VAL A 20 23.17 3.85 -35.87
CA VAL A 20 22.66 2.93 -34.84
C VAL A 20 22.67 3.58 -33.46
N VAL A 21 23.73 4.31 -33.11
CA VAL A 21 23.81 5.05 -31.84
C VAL A 21 22.72 6.12 -31.78
N LEU A 22 22.48 6.85 -32.87
CA LEU A 22 21.44 7.87 -32.95
C LEU A 22 20.03 7.27 -32.75
N LEU A 23 19.74 6.14 -33.41
CA LEU A 23 18.47 5.42 -33.26
C LEU A 23 18.28 4.90 -31.83
N TYR A 24 19.34 4.41 -31.21
CA TYR A 24 19.32 3.96 -29.81
C TYR A 24 19.01 5.11 -28.85
N LEU A 25 19.69 6.25 -29.01
CA LEU A 25 19.42 7.43 -28.20
C LEU A 25 17.99 7.94 -28.39
N LEU A 26 17.50 7.99 -29.63
CA LEU A 26 16.13 8.40 -29.92
C LEU A 26 15.11 7.46 -29.27
N SER A 27 15.29 6.14 -29.39
CA SER A 27 14.44 5.14 -28.72
C SER A 27 14.46 5.27 -27.20
N SER A 28 15.64 5.50 -26.61
CA SER A 28 15.79 5.72 -25.16
C SER A 28 15.05 6.99 -24.72
N THR A 29 15.20 8.10 -25.45
CA THR A 29 14.47 9.33 -25.12
C THR A 29 12.96 9.19 -25.26
N LEU A 30 12.46 8.46 -26.26
CA LEU A 30 11.03 8.18 -26.41
C LEU A 30 10.50 7.26 -25.30
N THR A 31 11.29 6.31 -24.82
CA THR A 31 10.91 5.41 -23.71
C THR A 31 10.88 6.15 -22.37
N VAL A 32 11.82 7.09 -22.16
CA VAL A 32 11.88 7.92 -20.95
C VAL A 32 10.82 9.02 -20.96
N ALA A 33 10.61 9.70 -22.09
CA ALA A 33 9.62 10.78 -22.24
C ALA A 33 8.18 10.24 -22.35
N GLY A 34 8.02 9.09 -23.01
CA GLY A 34 6.79 8.30 -23.02
C GLY A 34 6.60 7.50 -21.74
N GLY A 35 7.29 7.86 -20.66
CA GLY A 35 7.01 7.39 -19.31
C GLY A 35 5.53 7.62 -19.03
N ILE A 36 4.74 6.59 -19.31
CA ILE A 36 3.35 6.46 -18.93
C ILE A 36 3.39 6.55 -17.41
N SER A 37 3.29 7.77 -16.89
CA SER A 37 2.75 7.99 -15.57
C SER A 37 1.36 7.41 -15.66
N ARG A 38 1.26 6.10 -15.41
CA ARG A 38 0.02 5.53 -14.93
C ARG A 38 -0.27 6.42 -13.75
N VAL A 39 -1.26 7.30 -13.91
CA VAL A 39 -1.92 7.97 -12.80
C VAL A 39 -2.57 6.82 -12.06
N ILE A 40 -1.75 6.11 -11.27
CA ILE A 40 -2.23 5.22 -10.24
C ILE A 40 -2.91 6.22 -9.33
N ASP A 41 -4.23 6.26 -9.39
CA ASP A 41 -5.05 6.96 -8.41
C ASP A 41 -4.59 6.44 -7.05
N ARG A 42 -3.70 7.19 -6.41
CA ARG A 42 -3.15 6.79 -5.12
C ARG A 42 -4.29 7.02 -4.13
N PRO A 43 -4.63 6.02 -3.31
CA PRO A 43 -5.64 6.19 -2.29
C PRO A 43 -5.29 7.41 -1.45
N THR A 44 -6.30 8.25 -1.20
CA THR A 44 -6.12 9.51 -0.47
C THR A 44 -5.58 9.28 0.94
N HIS A 45 -5.88 8.13 1.54
CA HIS A 45 -5.45 7.76 2.89
C HIS A 45 -4.80 6.38 2.92
N LEU A 46 -3.61 6.31 3.53
CA LEU A 46 -2.91 5.05 3.83
C LEU A 46 -2.99 4.77 5.33
N VAL A 47 -3.52 3.60 5.71
CA VAL A 47 -3.60 3.15 7.11
C VAL A 47 -2.66 1.99 7.36
N ARG A 48 -1.66 2.22 8.21
CA ARG A 48 -0.75 1.20 8.73
C ARG A 48 -1.35 0.62 10.00
N LEU A 49 -2.05 -0.48 9.83
CA LEU A 49 -2.93 -1.07 10.82
C LEU A 49 -2.18 -2.08 11.71
N GLN A 50 -2.34 -1.93 13.02
CA GLN A 50 -2.08 -2.99 13.99
C GLN A 50 -3.40 -3.67 14.36
N VAL A 51 -3.46 -5.00 14.33
CA VAL A 51 -4.64 -5.77 14.76
C VAL A 51 -4.39 -6.37 16.13
N VAL A 52 -5.28 -6.11 17.08
CA VAL A 52 -5.19 -6.58 18.46
C VAL A 52 -6.37 -7.50 18.77
N ASN A 53 -6.08 -8.67 19.34
CA ASN A 53 -7.10 -9.58 19.84
C ASN A 53 -7.68 -9.07 21.15
N GLY A 54 -8.97 -8.76 21.17
CA GLY A 54 -9.74 -8.48 22.37
C GLY A 54 -10.81 -9.53 22.66
N SER A 55 -11.07 -10.47 21.75
CA SER A 55 -12.21 -11.38 21.80
C SER A 55 -11.99 -12.60 22.69
N GLY A 56 -10.71 -12.97 22.92
CA GLY A 56 -10.30 -14.19 23.61
C GLY A 56 -10.23 -15.42 22.69
N VAL A 57 -10.49 -15.28 21.40
CA VAL A 57 -10.42 -16.38 20.41
C VAL A 57 -9.00 -16.48 19.86
N LYS A 58 -8.31 -17.61 20.11
CA LYS A 58 -6.94 -17.82 19.62
C LYS A 58 -6.89 -17.81 18.09
N GLY A 59 -5.92 -17.08 17.54
CA GLY A 59 -5.67 -17.03 16.09
C GLY A 59 -6.58 -16.08 15.29
N LEU A 60 -7.54 -15.41 15.94
CA LEU A 60 -8.45 -14.47 15.27
C LEU A 60 -7.71 -13.30 14.60
N THR A 61 -6.67 -12.78 15.25
CA THR A 61 -5.85 -11.68 14.69
C THR A 61 -5.25 -12.04 13.34
N ARG A 62 -4.79 -13.28 13.16
CA ARG A 62 -4.20 -13.76 11.90
C ARG A 62 -5.24 -13.83 10.79
N GLU A 63 -6.44 -14.29 11.12
CA GLU A 63 -7.55 -14.35 10.16
C GLU A 63 -7.99 -12.95 9.75
N VAL A 64 -8.21 -12.06 10.72
CA VAL A 64 -8.58 -10.66 10.46
C VAL A 64 -7.48 -9.96 9.67
N ALA A 65 -6.22 -10.11 10.06
CA ALA A 65 -5.09 -9.57 9.32
C ALA A 65 -5.07 -10.06 7.87
N LYS A 66 -5.33 -11.35 7.63
CA LYS A 66 -5.40 -11.91 6.27
C LYS A 66 -6.55 -11.31 5.46
N ARG A 67 -7.71 -11.07 6.07
CA ARG A 67 -8.87 -10.44 5.42
C ARG A 67 -8.64 -8.96 5.09
N LEU A 68 -7.87 -8.25 5.92
CA LEU A 68 -7.58 -6.82 5.76
C LEU A 68 -6.31 -6.54 4.94
N SER A 69 -5.40 -7.51 4.86
CA SER A 69 -4.16 -7.37 4.11
C SER A 69 -4.45 -7.29 2.61
N GLY A 70 -4.04 -6.19 1.99
CA GLY A 70 -4.27 -5.95 0.56
C GLY A 70 -5.61 -5.28 0.24
N TYR A 71 -6.35 -4.80 1.23
CA TYR A 71 -7.49 -3.94 0.96
C TYR A 71 -7.02 -2.57 0.47
N ALA A 72 -7.48 -2.19 -0.72
CA ALA A 72 -7.31 -0.86 -1.26
C ALA A 72 -8.56 -0.48 -2.08
N ASP A 73 -9.07 0.72 -1.87
CA ASP A 73 -10.03 1.37 -2.76
C ASP A 73 -9.51 2.76 -3.17
N SER A 74 -10.33 3.56 -3.85
CA SER A 74 -9.95 4.91 -4.29
C SER A 74 -9.67 5.90 -3.15
N VAL A 75 -10.09 5.58 -1.91
CA VAL A 75 -10.06 6.47 -0.75
C VAL A 75 -9.10 5.97 0.32
N LEU A 76 -9.02 4.66 0.55
CA LEU A 76 -8.35 4.04 1.68
C LEU A 76 -7.56 2.80 1.26
N GLU A 77 -6.28 2.77 1.59
CA GLU A 77 -5.44 1.58 1.56
C GLU A 77 -5.11 1.12 2.98
N VAL A 78 -5.30 -0.17 3.24
CA VAL A 78 -5.01 -0.78 4.54
C VAL A 78 -3.82 -1.72 4.41
N ARG A 79 -2.77 -1.44 5.19
CA ARG A 79 -1.59 -2.29 5.33
C ARG A 79 -1.47 -2.78 6.76
N VAL A 80 -1.65 -4.08 6.96
CA VAL A 80 -1.44 -4.67 8.29
C VAL A 80 0.06 -4.79 8.56
N VAL A 81 0.55 -4.04 9.55
CA VAL A 81 1.98 -3.96 9.89
C VAL A 81 2.33 -4.73 11.17
N ASP A 82 1.32 -5.08 11.96
CA ASP A 82 1.49 -5.80 13.22
C ASP A 82 0.20 -6.53 13.66
N THR A 83 0.37 -7.63 14.36
CA THR A 83 -0.71 -8.42 14.97
C THR A 83 -0.31 -8.81 16.37
N VAL A 84 -1.15 -8.50 17.36
CA VAL A 84 -0.89 -8.81 18.76
C VAL A 84 -2.07 -9.55 19.35
N ASP A 85 -1.84 -10.75 19.85
CA ASP A 85 -2.83 -11.46 20.65
C ASP A 85 -2.70 -11.02 22.11
N PHE A 86 -3.70 -10.28 22.59
CA PHE A 86 -3.84 -9.97 24.00
C PHE A 86 -4.89 -10.90 24.61
N ASP A 87 -4.58 -11.50 25.76
CA ASP A 87 -5.56 -12.24 26.57
C ASP A 87 -6.38 -11.26 27.42
N LEU A 88 -7.05 -10.32 26.74
CA LEU A 88 -8.03 -9.45 27.37
C LEU A 88 -9.34 -10.21 27.45
N ARG A 89 -10.00 -10.13 28.61
CA ARG A 89 -11.26 -10.82 28.92
C ARG A 89 -12.37 -10.42 27.95
N GLY A 90 -12.45 -11.09 26.80
CA GLY A 90 -13.57 -11.13 25.88
C GLY A 90 -14.34 -9.81 25.70
N LEU A 91 -13.67 -8.79 25.19
CA LEU A 91 -14.26 -7.49 24.88
C LEU A 91 -15.52 -7.67 24.02
N PRO A 92 -16.65 -7.04 24.39
CA PRO A 92 -17.91 -7.27 23.71
C PRO A 92 -17.94 -6.66 22.31
N ARG A 93 -17.28 -5.51 22.11
CA ARG A 93 -17.33 -4.71 20.88
C ARG A 93 -15.95 -4.40 20.33
N SER A 94 -15.86 -4.37 19.00
CA SER A 94 -14.67 -4.00 18.23
C SER A 94 -14.61 -2.49 18.06
N PHE A 95 -13.40 -1.91 18.10
CA PHE A 95 -13.22 -0.47 17.94
C PHE A 95 -11.85 -0.14 17.36
N VAL A 96 -11.69 1.09 16.87
CA VAL A 96 -10.46 1.58 16.27
C VAL A 96 -9.84 2.68 17.14
N ILE A 97 -8.54 2.58 17.35
CA ILE A 97 -7.72 3.59 18.02
C ILE A 97 -6.86 4.27 16.96
N SER A 98 -7.02 5.58 16.78
CA SER A 98 -6.09 6.39 15.99
C SER A 98 -4.79 6.62 16.76
N ARG A 99 -3.65 6.42 16.11
CA ARG A 99 -2.32 6.76 16.64
C ARG A 99 -1.87 8.14 16.17
N GLU A 100 -2.58 8.70 15.21
CA GLU A 100 -2.36 10.04 14.66
C GLU A 100 -3.44 11.00 15.16
N GLN A 101 -3.06 12.27 15.33
CA GLN A 101 -3.97 13.30 15.83
C GLN A 101 -5.12 13.55 14.84
N ASP A 102 -4.84 13.46 13.54
CA ASP A 102 -5.87 13.39 12.52
C ASP A 102 -6.54 12.01 12.55
N LYS A 103 -7.82 11.98 12.95
CA LYS A 103 -8.61 10.75 13.03
C LYS A 103 -9.27 10.37 11.70
N THR A 104 -9.12 11.16 10.63
CA THR A 104 -9.87 10.98 9.38
C THR A 104 -9.69 9.59 8.80
N ALA A 105 -8.44 9.12 8.67
CA ALA A 105 -8.15 7.80 8.12
C ALA A 105 -8.66 6.65 9.03
N ALA A 106 -8.56 6.81 10.35
CA ALA A 106 -9.07 5.84 11.32
C ALA A 106 -10.61 5.78 11.34
N ALA A 107 -11.28 6.93 11.20
CA ALA A 107 -12.74 7.01 11.08
C ALA A 107 -13.25 6.40 9.77
N LEU A 108 -12.54 6.62 8.66
CA LEU A 108 -12.82 5.96 7.39
C LEU A 108 -12.66 4.44 7.51
N LEU A 109 -11.59 3.97 8.16
CA LEU A 109 -11.40 2.55 8.44
C LEU A 109 -12.58 1.98 9.24
N ALA A 110 -12.96 2.63 10.36
CA ALA A 110 -14.09 2.20 11.17
C ALA A 110 -15.38 2.09 10.34
N LYS A 111 -15.69 3.11 9.55
CA LYS A 111 -16.85 3.13 8.65
C LYS A 111 -16.84 1.95 7.67
N LYS A 112 -15.69 1.65 7.05
CA LYS A 112 -15.54 0.55 6.09
C LYS A 112 -15.68 -0.82 6.73
N LEU A 113 -15.30 -0.95 8.00
CA LEU A 113 -15.45 -2.17 8.79
C LEU A 113 -16.87 -2.36 9.36
N GLY A 114 -17.76 -1.37 9.18
CA GLY A 114 -19.09 -1.38 9.79
C GLY A 114 -19.10 -1.02 11.27
N LEU A 115 -18.02 -0.40 11.77
CA LEU A 115 -17.91 0.11 13.13
C LEU A 115 -18.35 1.58 13.19
N ASP A 116 -18.67 2.06 14.38
CA ASP A 116 -19.04 3.47 14.59
C ASP A 116 -17.80 4.39 14.49
N PRO A 117 -17.72 5.30 13.50
CA PRO A 117 -16.60 6.23 13.37
C PRO A 117 -16.49 7.23 14.53
N SER A 118 -17.58 7.47 15.27
CA SER A 118 -17.59 8.36 16.43
C SER A 118 -16.91 7.73 17.66
N GLU A 119 -16.83 6.41 17.73
CA GLU A 119 -16.13 5.67 18.79
C GLU A 119 -14.61 5.60 18.55
N VAL A 120 -14.08 6.26 17.51
CA VAL A 120 -12.63 6.31 17.24
C VAL A 120 -11.90 7.19 18.26
N VAL A 121 -11.08 6.54 19.08
CA VAL A 121 -10.29 7.18 20.14
C VAL A 121 -8.90 7.53 19.62
N TYR A 122 -8.38 8.71 19.93
CA TYR A 122 -6.98 9.04 19.67
C TYR A 122 -6.13 8.67 20.88
N ARG A 123 -5.09 7.87 20.66
CA ARG A 123 -4.08 7.58 21.68
C ARG A 123 -2.72 7.37 21.01
N PRO A 124 -1.77 8.31 21.18
CA PRO A 124 -0.45 8.20 20.57
C PRO A 124 0.32 6.99 21.10
N LEU A 125 1.33 6.56 20.35
CA LEU A 125 2.30 5.55 20.77
C LEU A 125 3.63 6.25 21.08
N GLU A 126 4.16 6.06 22.28
CA GLU A 126 5.45 6.63 22.69
C GLU A 126 6.62 6.10 21.83
N TYR A 127 6.59 4.80 21.49
CA TYR A 127 7.63 4.13 20.69
C TYR A 127 7.03 3.51 19.43
N ASN A 128 6.75 4.33 18.42
CA ASN A 128 6.10 3.90 17.18
C ASN A 128 7.10 3.42 16.10
N ASN A 129 7.96 2.46 16.42
CA ASN A 129 9.02 1.98 15.51
C ASN A 129 8.46 1.37 14.20
N ARG A 130 7.21 0.90 14.21
CA ARG A 130 6.53 0.30 13.05
C ARG A 130 5.65 1.28 12.28
N GLN A 131 5.63 2.55 12.68
CA GLN A 131 4.81 3.61 12.09
C GLN A 131 3.32 3.18 11.99
N VAL A 132 2.78 2.61 13.06
CA VAL A 132 1.36 2.26 13.18
C VAL A 132 0.56 3.56 13.20
N SER A 133 -0.39 3.73 12.28
CA SER A 133 -1.29 4.90 12.25
C SER A 133 -2.64 4.62 12.89
N ALA A 134 -3.08 3.35 12.91
CA ALA A 134 -4.28 2.93 13.63
C ALA A 134 -4.12 1.54 14.24
N THR A 135 -4.81 1.30 15.35
CA THR A 135 -4.95 -0.04 15.96
C THR A 135 -6.42 -0.45 15.92
N LEU A 136 -6.72 -1.60 15.32
CA LEU A 136 -8.03 -2.24 15.40
C LEU A 136 -8.02 -3.22 16.57
N VAL A 137 -8.90 -3.01 17.54
CA VAL A 137 -9.15 -3.96 18.63
C VAL A 137 -10.37 -4.79 18.24
N VAL A 138 -10.18 -6.11 18.13
CA VAL A 138 -11.21 -7.04 17.68
C VAL A 138 -11.92 -7.67 18.88
N GLY A 139 -13.19 -7.35 19.07
CA GLY A 139 -14.07 -7.91 20.10
C GLY A 139 -14.80 -9.18 19.65
N LYS A 140 -15.77 -9.62 20.46
CA LYS A 140 -16.61 -10.80 20.17
C LYS A 140 -17.57 -10.60 18.99
N ASP A 141 -17.83 -9.34 18.62
CA ASP A 141 -18.63 -8.93 17.48
C ASP A 141 -17.89 -9.02 16.13
N TYR A 142 -16.71 -9.65 16.08
CA TYR A 142 -15.90 -9.77 14.86
C TYR A 142 -16.64 -10.39 13.66
N GLU A 143 -17.65 -11.23 13.90
CA GLU A 143 -18.48 -11.82 12.84
C GLU A 143 -19.43 -10.81 12.20
N SER A 144 -19.83 -9.79 12.96
CA SER A 144 -20.69 -8.70 12.48
C SER A 144 -19.90 -7.62 11.73
N MET A 145 -18.57 -7.60 11.89
CA MET A 145 -17.70 -6.71 11.14
C MET A 145 -17.75 -7.05 9.65
N LYS A 146 -17.92 -6.02 8.82
CA LYS A 146 -17.87 -6.20 7.37
C LYS A 146 -16.40 -6.20 6.95
N PRO A 147 -15.85 -7.31 6.41
CA PRO A 147 -14.56 -7.23 5.76
C PRO A 147 -14.72 -6.26 4.59
N PRO A 148 -13.83 -5.28 4.44
CA PRO A 148 -13.94 -4.31 3.38
C PRO A 148 -13.65 -5.08 2.08
N GLY A 149 -14.63 -5.10 1.17
CA GLY A 149 -14.63 -6.02 0.03
C GLY A 149 -13.37 -5.85 -0.83
N ILE A 150 -12.71 -6.96 -1.17
CA ILE A 150 -11.54 -6.95 -2.05
C ILE A 150 -12.04 -6.61 -3.45
N ILE A 151 -11.79 -5.39 -3.92
CA ILE A 151 -11.90 -5.07 -5.35
C ILE A 151 -10.63 -5.65 -5.98
N LYS A 152 -10.77 -6.78 -6.67
CA LYS A 152 -9.70 -7.36 -7.49
C LYS A 152 -9.52 -6.57 -8.78
#